data_AF-A0A351ULM5-F1
#
_entry.id   AF-A0A351ULM5-F1
#
_cell.length_a   1.000
_cell.length_b   1.000
_cell.length_c   1.000
_cell.angle_alpha   90.00
_cell.angle_beta   90.00
_cell.angle_gamma   90.00
#
_symmetry.space_group_name_H-M   'P 1'
#
loop_
_entity.id
_entity.type
_entity.pdbx_description
1 polymer ?
#
loop_
_entity_poly.entity_id
_entity_poly.type
_entity_poly.pdbx_seq_one_letter_code
_entity_poly.pdbx_strand_id
1 'polypeptide(L)'
;MNCEYGEKLILHFYGEAGDGLASEVEAHLKGCASCRDALAALAAAEALLSKETPLPSEAVLQAVMRQARAAAHKPLFVWSWAETALAGAMAAAFLLVFAFAPQSASPDLAWNSGLDSGLDSVEYSMDQSRSELTASSGDWDYNYGVLSAEEQALSAEEV
;
A
#
# COMPACT_ATOMS: atom_id res chain seq x y z
N MET A 1 9.52 -25.88 18.43
CA MET A 1 9.88 -24.57 17.84
C MET A 1 9.89 -24.57 16.31
N ASN A 2 9.35 -25.57 15.61
CA ASN A 2 9.30 -25.57 14.14
C ASN A 2 7.86 -25.75 13.66
N CYS A 3 7.06 -24.69 13.73
CA CYS A 3 5.77 -24.66 13.06
C CYS A 3 5.79 -23.53 12.02
N GLU A 4 5.51 -23.87 10.76
CA GLU A 4 5.54 -22.94 9.62
C GLU A 4 4.48 -21.83 9.69
N TYR A 5 3.60 -21.86 10.70
CA TYR A 5 2.55 -20.85 10.91
C TYR A 5 3.02 -19.57 11.61
N GLY A 6 4.30 -19.44 11.98
CA GLY A 6 4.81 -18.30 12.75
C GLY A 6 4.45 -16.93 12.14
N GLU A 7 4.76 -16.73 10.85
CA GLU A 7 4.48 -15.45 10.16
C GLU A 7 2.98 -15.20 9.98
N LYS A 8 2.23 -16.24 9.62
CA LYS A 8 0.77 -16.17 9.46
C LYS A 8 0.06 -15.79 10.76
N LEU A 9 0.62 -16.20 11.89
CA LEU A 9 0.09 -15.93 13.21
C LEU A 9 0.25 -14.46 13.61
N ILE A 10 1.32 -13.80 13.17
CA ILE A 10 1.53 -12.35 13.37
C ILE A 10 0.51 -11.55 12.57
N LEU A 11 0.31 -11.90 11.28
CA LEU A 11 -0.69 -11.25 10.44
C LEU A 11 -2.10 -11.42 11.00
N HIS A 12 -2.43 -12.62 11.51
CA HIS A 12 -3.70 -12.87 12.18
C HIS A 12 -3.86 -12.02 13.44
N PHE A 13 -2.82 -11.92 14.27
CA PHE A 13 -2.85 -11.17 15.52
C PHE A 13 -3.14 -9.68 15.31
N TYR A 14 -2.51 -9.05 14.31
CA TYR A 14 -2.74 -7.64 13.99
C TYR A 14 -3.97 -7.36 13.12
N GLY A 15 -4.75 -8.40 12.77
CA GLY A 15 -5.94 -8.25 11.93
C GLY A 15 -5.65 -8.01 10.44
N GLU A 16 -4.44 -8.31 10.00
CA GLU A 16 -3.98 -8.17 8.61
C GLU A 16 -4.16 -9.46 7.80
N ALA A 17 -4.51 -10.57 8.46
CA ALA A 17 -4.92 -11.80 7.79
C ALA A 17 -6.31 -11.62 7.19
N GLY A 18 -6.42 -11.59 5.85
CA GLY A 18 -7.71 -11.66 5.18
C GLY A 18 -8.52 -12.91 5.58
N ASP A 19 -9.83 -12.90 5.32
CA ASP A 19 -10.80 -13.88 5.85
C ASP A 19 -10.39 -15.35 5.69
N GLY A 20 -9.82 -15.71 4.53
CA GLY A 20 -9.34 -17.06 4.26
C GLY A 20 -8.20 -17.47 5.21
N LEU A 21 -7.17 -16.64 5.31
CA LEU A 21 -6.00 -16.90 6.16
C LEU A 21 -6.38 -16.89 7.65
N ALA A 22 -7.27 -15.99 8.07
CA ALA A 22 -7.77 -15.96 9.44
C ALA A 22 -8.43 -17.30 9.82
N SER A 23 -9.30 -17.84 8.95
CA SER A 23 -9.96 -19.12 9.19
C SER A 23 -8.99 -20.32 9.25
N GLU A 24 -7.95 -20.31 8.42
CA GLU A 24 -6.90 -21.34 8.42
C GLU A 24 -6.08 -21.31 9.71
N VAL A 25 -5.70 -20.11 10.17
CA VAL A 25 -4.96 -19.92 11.42
C VAL A 25 -5.80 -20.36 12.61
N GLU A 26 -7.07 -19.97 12.68
CA GLU A 26 -7.99 -20.41 13.74
C GLU A 26 -8.16 -21.93 13.79
N ALA A 27 -8.27 -22.59 12.62
CA ALA A 27 -8.33 -24.03 12.55
C ALA A 27 -7.03 -24.68 13.07
N HIS A 28 -5.86 -24.13 12.69
CA HIS A 28 -4.56 -24.59 13.16
C HIS A 28 -4.39 -24.44 14.68
N LEU A 29 -4.83 -23.31 15.25
CA LEU A 29 -4.75 -23.02 16.68
C LEU A 29 -5.51 -24.03 17.55
N LYS A 30 -6.53 -24.74 17.01
CA LYS A 30 -7.22 -25.81 17.75
C LYS A 30 -6.29 -27.01 18.00
N GLY A 31 -5.39 -27.32 17.07
CA GLY A 31 -4.51 -28.47 17.14
C GLY A 31 -3.09 -28.20 17.66
N CYS A 32 -2.59 -26.97 17.51
CA CYS A 32 -1.17 -26.67 17.76
C CYS A 32 -0.94 -25.90 19.07
N ALA A 33 -0.41 -26.58 20.09
CA ALA A 33 -0.09 -25.96 21.38
C ALA A 33 0.98 -24.87 21.27
N SER A 34 2.06 -25.12 20.51
CA SER A 34 3.14 -24.13 20.38
C SER A 34 2.70 -22.82 19.72
N CYS A 35 1.76 -22.88 18.78
CA CYS A 35 1.21 -21.66 18.17
C CYS A 35 0.28 -20.91 19.11
N ARG A 36 -0.49 -21.61 19.97
CA ARG A 36 -1.26 -20.95 21.04
C ARG A 36 -0.34 -20.26 22.05
N ASP A 37 0.76 -20.91 22.44
CA ASP A 37 1.72 -20.34 23.37
C ASP A 37 2.42 -19.11 22.78
N ALA A 38 2.80 -19.17 21.49
CA ALA A 38 3.36 -18.02 20.78
C ALA A 38 2.37 -16.85 20.69
N LEU A 39 1.09 -17.12 20.40
CA LEU A 39 0.04 -16.10 20.36
C LEU A 39 -0.18 -15.46 21.73
N ALA A 40 -0.14 -16.25 22.81
CA ALA A 40 -0.23 -15.74 24.18
C ALA A 40 0.99 -14.86 24.54
N ALA A 41 2.19 -15.22 24.09
CA ALA A 41 3.39 -14.41 24.29
C ALA A 41 3.33 -13.07 23.53
N LEU A 42 2.82 -13.08 22.29
CA LEU A 42 2.54 -11.87 21.49
C LEU A 42 1.55 -10.95 22.21
N ALA A 43 0.42 -11.50 22.67
CA ALA A 43 -0.58 -10.75 23.42
C ALA A 43 -0.02 -10.13 24.71
N ALA A 44 0.84 -10.86 25.42
CA ALA A 44 1.50 -10.35 26.63
C ALA A 44 2.46 -9.19 26.32
N ALA A 45 3.23 -9.28 25.22
CA ALA A 45 4.13 -8.22 24.78
C ALA A 45 3.36 -6.95 24.38
N GLU A 46 2.27 -7.09 23.62
CA GLU A 46 1.40 -5.96 23.24
C GLU A 46 0.79 -5.29 24.48
N ALA A 47 0.35 -6.07 25.47
CA ALA A 47 -0.21 -5.54 26.71
C ALA A 47 0.82 -4.74 27.53
N LEU A 48 2.09 -5.11 27.49
CA LEU A 48 3.17 -4.35 28.13
C LEU A 48 3.41 -3.02 27.40
N LEU A 49 3.52 -3.06 26.06
CA LEU A 49 3.71 -1.87 25.23
C LEU A 49 2.53 -0.89 25.36
N SER A 50 1.30 -1.41 25.38
CA SER A 50 0.09 -0.58 25.47
C SER A 50 -0.04 0.15 26.82
N LYS A 51 0.53 -0.39 27.90
CA LYS A 51 0.52 0.27 29.22
C LYS A 51 1.41 1.50 29.28
N GLU A 52 2.42 1.57 28.43
CA GLU A 52 3.38 2.68 28.38
C GLU A 52 2.91 3.84 27.50
N THR A 53 1.82 3.67 26.74
CA THR A 53 1.28 4.72 25.89
C THR A 53 0.61 5.79 26.76
N PRO A 54 1.21 6.99 26.93
CA PRO A 54 0.58 8.03 27.71
C PRO A 54 -0.72 8.46 27.03
N LEU A 55 -1.77 8.65 27.83
CA LEU A 55 -3.01 9.23 27.31
C LEU A 55 -2.70 10.58 26.62
N PRO A 56 -3.32 10.87 25.46
CA PRO A 56 -3.19 12.18 24.85
C PRO A 56 -3.66 13.25 25.84
N SER A 57 -2.97 14.39 25.85
CA SER A 57 -3.37 15.51 26.71
C SER A 57 -4.80 15.94 26.40
N GLU A 58 -5.51 16.43 27.43
CA GLU A 58 -6.89 16.93 27.29
C GLU A 58 -7.00 18.00 26.19
N ALA A 59 -5.96 18.81 26.00
CA ALA A 59 -5.92 19.82 24.93
C ALA A 59 -5.98 19.19 23.53
N VAL A 60 -5.27 18.08 23.31
CA VAL A 60 -5.28 17.33 22.05
C VAL A 60 -6.65 16.69 21.84
N LEU A 61 -7.22 16.09 22.88
CA LEU A 61 -8.56 15.48 22.82
C LEU A 61 -9.62 16.53 22.42
N GLN A 62 -9.58 17.72 23.05
CA GLN A 62 -10.49 18.81 22.73
C GLN A 62 -10.29 19.38 21.34
N ALA A 63 -9.05 19.47 20.85
CA ALA A 63 -8.76 19.91 19.50
C ALA A 63 -9.36 18.95 18.45
N VAL A 64 -9.15 17.64 18.63
CA VAL A 64 -9.72 16.60 17.77
C VAL A 64 -11.25 16.64 17.81
N MET A 65 -11.86 16.70 18.99
CA MET A 65 -13.32 16.78 19.14
C MET A 65 -13.91 18.04 18.50
N ARG A 66 -13.23 19.17 18.60
CA ARG A 66 -13.64 20.42 17.93
C ARG A 66 -13.63 20.25 16.42
N GLN A 67 -12.58 19.63 15.87
CA GLN A 67 -12.45 19.41 14.43
C GLN A 67 -13.48 18.39 13.91
N ALA A 68 -13.73 17.32 14.66
CA ALA A 68 -14.75 16.32 14.35
C ALA A 68 -16.16 16.95 14.31
N ARG A 69 -16.50 17.79 15.28
CA ARG A 69 -17.78 18.53 15.28
C ARG A 69 -17.86 19.50 14.09
N ALA A 70 -16.80 20.24 13.80
CA ALA A 70 -16.76 21.16 12.65
C ALA A 70 -16.96 20.42 11.32
N ALA A 71 -16.44 19.20 11.19
CA ALA A 71 -16.66 18.35 10.02
C ALA A 71 -18.10 17.82 9.95
N ALA A 72 -18.67 17.41 11.08
CA ALA A 72 -20.06 16.92 11.16
C ALA A 72 -21.11 18.00 10.85
N HIS A 73 -20.81 19.27 11.14
CA HIS A 73 -21.72 20.39 10.88
C HIS A 73 -21.62 20.96 9.46
N LYS A 74 -20.85 20.36 8.55
CA LYS A 74 -20.89 20.76 7.14
C LYS A 74 -22.22 20.28 6.54
N PRO A 75 -23.11 21.18 6.07
CA PRO A 75 -24.30 20.75 5.36
C PRO A 75 -23.86 19.96 4.12
N LEU A 76 -24.24 18.68 4.06
CA LEU A 76 -23.94 17.77 2.94
C LEU A 76 -24.51 18.27 1.61
N PHE A 77 -25.44 19.23 1.66
CA PHE A 77 -26.05 19.82 0.48
C PHE A 77 -26.50 21.24 0.79
N VAL A 78 -25.82 22.22 0.24
CA VAL A 78 -26.26 23.61 0.23
C VAL A 78 -26.94 23.83 -1.11
N TRP A 79 -28.27 23.88 -1.13
CA TRP A 79 -29.01 24.15 -2.36
C TRP A 79 -28.73 25.59 -2.80
N SER A 80 -27.81 25.77 -3.76
CA SER A 80 -27.49 27.05 -4.37
C SER A 80 -28.21 27.17 -5.71
N TRP A 81 -29.22 28.04 -5.77
CA TRP A 81 -29.91 28.38 -7.02
C TRP A 81 -28.97 29.02 -8.06
N ALA A 82 -27.85 29.59 -7.61
CA ALA A 82 -26.83 30.13 -8.49
C ALA A 82 -26.02 29.03 -9.18
N GLU A 83 -25.71 27.93 -8.47
CA GLU A 83 -24.97 26.79 -9.03
C GLU A 83 -25.81 25.99 -10.03
N THR A 84 -27.12 25.82 -9.77
CA THR A 84 -28.02 25.15 -10.72
C THR A 84 -28.23 25.98 -11.99
N ALA A 85 -28.33 27.31 -11.89
CA ALA A 85 -28.41 28.20 -13.04
C ALA A 85 -27.12 28.17 -13.88
N LEU A 86 -25.95 28.15 -13.23
CA LEU A 86 -24.66 28.10 -13.92
C LEU A 86 -24.42 26.74 -14.59
N ALA A 87 -24.75 25.63 -13.93
CA ALA A 87 -24.68 24.30 -14.52
C ALA A 87 -25.62 24.17 -15.75
N GLY A 88 -26.84 24.71 -15.65
CA GLY A 88 -27.78 24.76 -16.78
C GLY A 88 -27.26 25.59 -17.95
N ALA A 89 -26.67 26.75 -17.67
CA ALA A 89 -26.07 27.61 -18.69
C ALA A 89 -24.88 26.93 -19.38
N MET A 90 -24.01 26.25 -18.63
CA MET A 90 -22.88 25.51 -19.20
C MET A 90 -23.34 24.33 -20.06
N ALA A 91 -24.32 23.54 -19.61
CA ALA A 91 -24.86 22.44 -20.40
C ALA A 91 -25.49 22.93 -21.71
N ALA A 92 -26.24 24.03 -21.67
CA ALA A 92 -26.80 24.65 -22.87
C ALA A 92 -25.70 25.18 -23.81
N ALA A 93 -24.64 25.78 -23.28
CA ALA A 93 -23.49 26.22 -24.06
C ALA A 93 -22.76 25.04 -24.74
N PHE A 94 -22.55 23.94 -24.03
CA PHE A 94 -21.95 22.72 -24.61
C PHE A 94 -22.82 22.12 -25.71
N LEU A 95 -24.14 22.06 -25.51
CA LEU A 95 -25.06 21.57 -26.54
C LEU A 95 -25.06 22.47 -27.78
N LEU A 96 -25.01 23.79 -27.60
CA LEU A 96 -24.89 24.73 -28.71
C LEU A 96 -23.55 24.57 -29.44
N VAL A 97 -22.44 24.46 -28.72
CA VAL A 97 -21.13 24.21 -29.33
C VAL A 97 -21.14 22.89 -30.08
N PHE A 98 -21.71 21.82 -29.52
CA PHE A 98 -21.76 20.51 -30.19
C PHE A 98 -22.67 20.50 -31.41
N ALA A 99 -23.81 21.22 -31.37
CA ALA A 99 -24.76 21.30 -32.47
C ALA A 99 -24.25 22.16 -33.64
N PHE A 100 -23.41 23.17 -33.36
CA PHE A 100 -22.91 24.11 -34.36
C PHE A 100 -21.42 23.94 -34.68
N ALA A 101 -20.68 23.11 -33.95
CA ALA A 101 -19.31 22.79 -34.29
C ALA A 101 -19.28 21.99 -35.60
N PRO A 102 -18.49 22.40 -36.59
CA PRO A 102 -18.26 21.59 -37.78
C PRO A 102 -17.65 20.27 -37.33
N GLN A 103 -18.28 19.16 -37.68
CA GLN A 103 -17.80 17.82 -37.36
C GLN A 103 -16.61 17.49 -38.28
N SER A 104 -15.48 18.16 -38.05
CA SER A 104 -14.21 17.74 -38.62
C SER A 104 -13.77 16.51 -37.82
N ALA A 105 -14.12 15.34 -38.33
CA ALA A 105 -13.51 14.08 -37.90
C ALA A 105 -11.99 14.24 -38.07
N SER A 106 -11.31 14.63 -37.00
CA SER A 106 -9.86 14.72 -36.97
C SER A 106 -9.37 13.29 -36.76
N PRO A 107 -8.66 12.69 -37.72
CA PRO A 107 -8.21 11.30 -37.62
C PRO A 107 -7.29 11.05 -36.42
N ASP A 108 -6.77 12.10 -35.78
CA ASP A 108 -5.92 12.05 -34.58
C ASP A 108 -6.62 11.54 -33.29
N LEU A 109 -7.94 11.36 -33.29
CA LEU A 109 -8.67 10.75 -32.17
C LEU A 109 -9.05 9.29 -32.43
N ALA A 110 -8.62 8.70 -33.55
CA ALA A 110 -8.72 7.26 -33.75
C ALA A 110 -7.83 6.53 -32.73
N TRP A 111 -8.23 5.33 -32.31
CA TRP A 111 -7.48 4.40 -31.45
C TRP A 111 -6.02 4.11 -31.88
N ASN A 112 -5.56 4.66 -33.01
CA ASN A 112 -4.19 4.64 -33.54
C ASN A 112 -3.38 5.91 -33.15
N SER A 113 -3.76 6.62 -32.07
CA SER A 113 -3.22 7.94 -31.70
C SER A 113 -1.77 7.95 -31.17
N GLY A 114 -0.93 6.98 -31.55
CA GLY A 114 0.45 6.88 -31.06
C GLY A 114 0.56 6.50 -29.58
N LEU A 115 -0.54 6.08 -28.94
CA LEU A 115 -0.50 5.52 -27.59
C LEU A 115 0.40 4.27 -27.53
N ASP A 116 0.40 3.48 -28.62
CA ASP A 116 1.25 2.30 -28.79
C ASP A 116 2.75 2.64 -28.81
N SER A 117 3.15 3.77 -29.40
CA SER A 117 4.58 4.14 -29.41
C SER A 117 5.09 4.62 -28.05
N GLY A 118 4.19 5.10 -27.19
CA GLY A 118 4.48 5.37 -25.78
C GLY A 118 4.63 4.09 -24.95
N LEU A 119 3.84 3.05 -25.25
CA LEU A 119 3.87 1.78 -24.54
C LEU A 119 5.21 1.05 -24.68
N ASP A 120 5.76 1.00 -25.90
CA ASP A 120 7.09 0.38 -26.14
C ASP A 120 8.20 1.08 -25.32
N SER A 121 8.12 2.40 -25.17
CA SER A 121 9.11 3.17 -24.40
C SER A 121 9.03 2.91 -22.90
N VAL A 122 7.81 2.72 -22.39
CA VAL A 122 7.57 2.37 -20.99
C VAL A 122 8.05 0.95 -20.72
N GLU A 123 7.77 0.00 -21.60
CA GLU A 123 8.24 -1.39 -21.50
C GLU A 123 9.78 -1.45 -21.46
N TYR A 124 10.44 -0.71 -22.36
CA TYR A 124 11.91 -0.63 -22.37
C TYR A 124 12.49 -0.05 -21.08
N SER A 125 11.86 0.99 -20.52
CA SER A 125 12.30 1.60 -19.25
C SER A 125 12.15 0.63 -18.07
N MET A 126 11.11 -0.21 -18.09
CA MET A 126 10.85 -1.17 -17.03
C MET A 126 11.85 -2.33 -17.06
N ASP A 127 12.16 -2.85 -18.25
CA ASP A 127 13.17 -3.90 -18.40
C ASP A 127 14.59 -3.40 -18.09
N GLN A 128 14.88 -2.15 -18.43
CA GLN A 128 16.14 -1.52 -18.04
C GLN A 128 16.28 -1.41 -16.52
N SER A 129 15.28 -0.86 -15.84
CA SER A 129 15.31 -0.75 -14.36
C SER A 129 15.39 -2.12 -13.67
N ARG A 130 14.72 -3.15 -14.21
CA ARG A 130 14.81 -4.51 -13.71
C ARG A 130 16.22 -5.10 -13.89
N SER A 131 16.86 -4.82 -15.02
CA SER A 131 18.23 -5.25 -15.30
C SER A 131 19.23 -4.56 -14.38
N GLU A 132 19.07 -3.27 -14.13
CA GLU A 132 19.92 -2.50 -13.20
C GLU A 132 19.79 -3.01 -11.76
N LEU A 133 18.57 -3.32 -11.30
CA LEU A 133 18.34 -3.92 -9.99
C LEU A 133 19.00 -5.30 -9.86
N THR A 134 18.91 -6.13 -10.91
CA THR A 134 19.49 -7.48 -10.91
C THR A 134 21.02 -7.43 -11.00
N ALA A 135 21.58 -6.47 -11.73
CA ALA A 135 23.03 -6.24 -11.78
C ALA A 135 23.57 -5.78 -10.43
N SER A 136 22.84 -4.89 -9.73
CA SER A 136 23.21 -4.46 -8.37
C SER A 136 23.16 -5.59 -7.36
N SER A 137 22.23 -6.55 -7.47
CA SER A 137 22.19 -7.70 -6.55
C SER A 137 23.34 -8.68 -6.78
N GLY A 138 23.81 -8.85 -8.01
CA GLY A 138 24.93 -9.74 -8.31
C GLY A 138 26.27 -9.29 -7.71
N ASP A 139 26.46 -7.99 -7.51
CA ASP A 139 27.67 -7.44 -6.88
C ASP A 139 27.76 -7.79 -5.37
N TRP A 140 26.62 -7.95 -4.71
CA TRP A 140 26.56 -8.39 -3.31
C TRP A 140 26.95 -9.86 -3.16
N ASP A 141 26.44 -10.73 -4.04
CA ASP A 141 26.76 -12.17 -4.01
C ASP A 141 28.25 -12.43 -4.29
N TYR A 142 28.85 -11.67 -5.22
CA TYR A 142 30.28 -11.76 -5.50
C TYR A 142 31.14 -11.29 -4.31
N ASN A 143 30.84 -10.12 -3.74
CA ASN A 143 31.58 -9.62 -2.58
C ASN A 143 31.46 -10.56 -1.36
N TYR A 144 30.30 -11.16 -1.15
CA TYR A 144 30.11 -12.16 -0.09
C TYR A 144 30.95 -13.42 -0.33
N GLY A 145 31.03 -13.88 -1.58
CA GLY A 145 31.91 -14.99 -1.98
C GLY A 145 33.40 -14.70 -1.72
N VAL A 146 33.85 -13.46 -1.99
CA VAL A 146 35.24 -13.05 -1.72
C VAL A 146 35.52 -13.02 -0.22
N LEU A 147 34.64 -12.40 0.57
CA LEU A 147 34.81 -12.31 2.03
C LEU A 147 34.82 -13.69 2.70
N SER A 148 33.93 -14.60 2.28
CA SER A 148 33.91 -15.96 2.81
C SER A 148 35.15 -16.78 2.43
N ALA A 149 35.72 -16.54 1.25
CA ALA A 149 36.99 -17.15 0.83
C ALA A 149 38.19 -16.60 1.62
N GLU A 150 38.22 -15.29 1.93
CA GLU A 150 39.24 -14.69 2.80
C GLU A 150 39.16 -15.22 4.23
N GLU A 151 37.95 -15.38 4.78
CA GLU A 151 37.73 -15.97 6.11
C GLU A 151 38.22 -17.43 6.19
N GLN A 152 38.01 -18.22 5.14
CA GLN A 152 38.53 -19.58 5.04
C GLN A 152 40.05 -19.64 4.91
N ALA A 153 40.67 -18.69 4.22
CA ALA A 153 42.13 -18.62 4.10
C ALA A 153 42.78 -18.23 5.43
N LEU A 154 42.21 -17.25 6.15
CA LEU A 154 42.69 -16.81 7.46
C LEU A 154 42.58 -17.93 8.51
N SER A 155 41.47 -18.66 8.52
CA SER A 155 41.28 -19.79 9.46
C SER A 155 42.18 -21.00 9.17
N ALA A 156 42.68 -21.14 7.95
CA ALA A 156 43.62 -22.20 7.58
C ALA A 156 45.08 -21.88 7.95
N GLU A 157 45.45 -20.60 8.11
CA GLU A 157 46.81 -20.16 8.45
C GLU A 157 47.05 -20.06 9.98
N GLU A 158 45.99 -20.16 10.78
CA GLU A 158 46.04 -20.17 12.25
C GLU A 158 46.22 -21.58 12.87
N VAL A 159 46.56 -22.59 12.05
CA VAL A 159 46.89 -23.98 12.43
C VAL A 159 48.33 -24.31 12.08
#